data_AF-A0A963NES4-F1
#
_entry.id   AF-A0A963NES4-F1
#
_cell.length_a   1.000
_cell.length_b   1.000
_cell.length_c   1.000
_cell.angle_alpha   90.00
_cell.angle_beta   90.00
_cell.angle_gamma   90.00
#
_symmetry.space_group_name_H-M   'P 1'
#
loop_
_entity.id
_entity.type
_entity.pdbx_description
1 polymer ?
#
loop_
_entity_poly.entity_id
_entity_poly.type
_entity_poly.pdbx_seq_one_letter_code
_entity_poly.pdbx_strand_id
1 'polypeptide(L)'
;MSETTSVYQAYQGNTYLFGGNAPYVEEMYENYLANPGSVPDTWREYFDALQHVPAVDGSNAKDVPHMPVVNAFAERAKAGGTKVVVASADAEMGRKRTSVQQLIAAYRNVGQRWADLDPLKRTERPAIPELEASFYGFSDADLETVFDASNTFFGKEKMPLRELLNALHETYCGTIGTEFMYATDQNQKRWWQQKLESIRSKPNFSAERKKRILDRLTAAEGLERFLHTKYVGQKRFSLEGGESFIAAMDELINAAGEQGVQEIVIGMAHRGRLNVLVNTLGKMPKDLFAEFDHTAPEDLPSGDVKYHQGFSSDVSTRGGPVHLTLAFNPSHLEIVNPVVEGSVRARMDRRADPHGKQVLPVLVHGDAAFAGQGVNQETLALAQTRGYSTGGTVHIIINNQIGFTTSDPRDMRSTLYCTDIVKMIESPVLHVNGDDPEAVVLAM
;
A
#
# COMPACT_ATOMS: atom_id res chain seq x y z
N MET A 1 50.40 -14.95 86.20
CA MET A 1 50.39 -13.64 86.88
C MET A 1 48.96 -13.14 86.83
N SER A 2 48.40 -12.84 87.99
CA SER A 2 47.02 -12.37 88.16
C SER A 2 46.90 -10.96 87.59
N GLU A 3 46.30 -10.83 86.41
CA GLU A 3 45.71 -9.55 86.01
C GLU A 3 44.42 -9.40 86.78
N THR A 4 44.48 -8.61 87.84
CA THR A 4 43.32 -8.11 88.55
C THR A 4 42.50 -7.30 87.54
N THR A 5 41.47 -7.92 86.98
CA THR A 5 40.48 -7.25 86.12
C THR A 5 40.02 -6.02 86.87
N SER A 6 40.22 -4.84 86.27
CA SER A 6 39.83 -3.61 86.96
C SER A 6 38.31 -3.69 87.21
N VAL A 7 37.85 -3.19 88.35
CA VAL A 7 36.42 -3.17 88.69
C VAL A 7 35.59 -2.57 87.54
N TYR A 8 36.19 -1.65 86.78
CA TYR A 8 35.63 -1.06 85.55
C TYR A 8 35.39 -2.07 84.41
N GLN A 9 36.32 -3.00 84.15
CA GLN A 9 36.16 -4.04 83.12
C GLN A 9 35.10 -5.09 83.50
N ALA A 10 35.01 -5.44 84.78
CA ALA A 10 33.94 -6.32 85.28
C ALA A 10 32.55 -5.66 85.18
N TYR A 11 32.46 -4.34 85.38
CA TYR A 11 31.22 -3.57 85.19
C TYR A 11 30.82 -3.44 83.71
N GLN A 12 31.77 -3.29 82.79
CA GLN A 12 31.49 -3.29 81.34
C GLN A 12 31.00 -4.66 80.81
N GLY A 13 31.36 -5.76 81.47
CA GLY A 13 30.85 -7.10 81.13
C GLY A 13 29.43 -7.39 81.62
N ASN A 14 28.94 -6.64 82.62
CA ASN A 14 27.64 -6.85 83.28
C ASN A 14 26.65 -5.68 83.09
N THR A 15 26.97 -4.71 82.23
CA THR A 15 26.02 -3.65 81.87
C THR A 15 24.95 -4.19 80.92
N TYR A 16 23.75 -3.61 80.96
CA TYR A 16 22.69 -3.90 80.00
C TYR A 16 23.10 -3.57 78.55
N LEU A 17 24.14 -2.73 78.36
CA LEU A 17 24.74 -2.41 77.06
C LEU A 17 25.84 -3.40 76.62
N PHE A 18 26.00 -4.53 77.32
CA PHE A 18 26.98 -5.55 76.94
C PHE A 18 26.65 -6.12 75.56
N GLY A 19 27.68 -6.42 74.75
CA GLY A 19 27.52 -6.80 73.34
C GLY A 19 26.61 -8.02 73.09
N GLY A 20 26.46 -8.92 74.07
CA GLY A 20 25.50 -10.03 73.99
C GLY A 20 24.03 -9.62 74.09
N ASN A 21 23.73 -8.47 74.71
CA ASN A 21 22.39 -7.89 74.83
C ASN A 21 22.09 -6.86 73.73
N ALA A 22 23.05 -6.57 72.85
CA ALA A 22 22.92 -5.53 71.83
C ALA A 22 21.66 -5.68 70.95
N PRO A 23 21.29 -6.88 70.45
CA PRO A 23 20.08 -7.03 69.63
C PRO A 23 18.79 -6.70 70.39
N TYR A 24 18.73 -7.04 71.68
CA TYR A 24 17.56 -6.76 72.53
C TYR A 24 17.43 -5.26 72.84
N VAL A 25 18.56 -4.60 73.13
CA VAL A 25 18.59 -3.15 73.35
C VAL A 25 18.27 -2.39 72.07
N GLU A 26 18.75 -2.87 70.92
CA GLU A 26 18.46 -2.30 69.61
C GLU A 26 16.98 -2.42 69.25
N GLU A 27 16.36 -3.59 69.46
CA GLU A 27 14.92 -3.79 69.28
C GLU A 27 14.10 -2.88 70.22
N MET A 28 14.53 -2.74 71.47
CA MET A 28 13.86 -1.87 72.44
C MET A 28 14.01 -0.38 72.07
N TYR A 29 15.15 0.02 71.50
CA TYR A 29 15.36 1.37 71.00
C TYR A 29 14.53 1.66 69.73
N GLU A 30 14.47 0.71 68.79
CA GLU A 30 13.60 0.77 67.60
C GLU A 30 12.12 0.95 67.99
N ASN A 31 11.65 0.22 69.00
CA ASN A 31 10.30 0.36 69.54
C ASN A 31 10.08 1.74 70.18
N TYR A 32 11.06 2.25 70.92
CA TYR A 32 11.04 3.61 71.46
C TYR A 32 10.96 4.68 70.35
N LEU A 33 11.75 4.54 69.28
CA LEU A 33 11.73 5.47 68.15
C LEU A 33 10.38 5.46 67.41
N ALA A 34 9.71 4.31 67.34
CA ALA A 34 8.36 4.20 66.78
C ALA A 34 7.29 4.77 67.71
N ASN A 35 7.39 4.49 69.01
CA ASN A 35 6.51 5.02 70.05
C ASN A 35 7.22 5.00 71.42
N PRO A 36 7.60 6.17 71.98
CA PRO A 36 8.25 6.24 73.30
C PRO A 36 7.42 5.62 74.42
N GLY A 37 6.09 5.55 74.24
CA GLY A 37 5.13 4.89 75.13
C GLY A 37 5.25 3.37 75.24
N SER A 38 5.96 2.73 74.31
CA SER A 38 6.02 1.27 74.18
C SER A 38 7.11 0.62 75.03
N VAL A 39 8.01 1.41 75.62
CA VAL A 39 9.12 0.93 76.45
C VAL A 39 8.91 1.31 77.93
N PRO A 40 9.46 0.52 78.88
CA PRO A 40 9.41 0.85 80.30
C PRO A 40 9.99 2.23 80.61
N ASP A 41 9.44 2.92 81.60
CA ASP A 41 9.79 4.32 81.91
C ASP A 41 11.29 4.53 82.15
N THR A 42 11.96 3.58 82.81
CA THR A 42 13.41 3.62 83.04
C THR A 42 14.23 3.61 81.74
N TRP A 43 13.73 2.94 80.70
CA TRP A 43 14.39 2.89 79.39
C TRP A 43 14.02 4.09 78.53
N ARG A 44 12.81 4.61 78.68
CA ARG A 44 12.40 5.86 78.05
C ARG A 44 13.28 7.01 78.49
N GLU A 45 13.48 7.19 79.79
CA GLU A 45 14.36 8.24 80.33
C GLU A 45 15.80 8.10 79.79
N TYR A 46 16.29 6.87 79.70
CA TYR A 46 17.61 6.58 79.14
C TYR A 46 17.70 6.94 77.65
N PHE A 47 16.70 6.59 76.84
CA PHE A 47 16.67 6.89 75.41
C PHE A 47 16.35 8.36 75.09
N ASP A 48 15.57 9.05 75.93
CA ASP A 48 15.36 10.50 75.88
C ASP A 48 16.70 11.22 76.07
N ALA A 49 17.50 10.79 77.06
CA ALA A 49 18.84 11.32 77.27
C ALA A 49 19.78 11.02 76.08
N LEU A 50 19.64 9.85 75.45
CA LEU A 50 20.43 9.45 74.30
C LEU A 50 20.16 10.32 73.07
N GLN A 51 18.91 10.75 72.86
CA GLN A 51 18.52 11.67 71.78
C GLN A 51 19.16 13.07 71.88
N HIS A 52 19.70 13.43 73.05
CA HIS A 52 20.42 14.68 73.27
C HIS A 52 21.94 14.55 73.08
N VAL A 53 22.45 13.34 72.82
CA VAL A 53 23.86 13.10 72.50
C VAL A 53 24.07 13.42 71.01
N PRO A 54 25.08 14.23 70.66
CA PRO A 54 25.40 14.50 69.26
C PRO A 54 25.68 13.20 68.50
N ALA A 55 25.13 13.08 67.29
CA ALA A 55 25.41 11.93 66.43
C ALA A 55 26.92 11.81 66.18
N VAL A 56 27.43 10.58 66.14
CA VAL A 56 28.86 10.29 66.00
C VAL A 56 29.42 10.80 64.66
N ASP A 57 28.56 10.96 63.66
CA ASP A 57 28.89 11.49 62.33
C ASP A 57 28.80 13.03 62.23
N GLY A 58 28.47 13.71 63.34
CA GLY A 58 28.36 15.17 63.41
C GLY A 58 27.06 15.73 62.82
N SER A 59 26.10 14.88 62.46
CA SER A 59 24.79 15.31 61.96
C SER A 59 23.81 15.63 63.10
N ASN A 60 22.81 16.47 62.81
CA ASN A 60 21.66 16.72 63.69
C ASN A 60 20.44 15.88 63.29
N ALA A 61 20.66 14.77 62.57
CA ALA A 61 19.58 13.88 62.15
C ALA A 61 19.05 13.11 63.36
N LYS A 62 17.73 13.03 63.50
CA LYS A 62 17.12 12.15 64.50
C LYS A 62 17.16 10.72 63.99
N ASP A 63 17.40 9.77 64.89
CA ASP A 63 17.31 8.35 64.58
C ASP A 63 15.89 7.98 64.11
N VAL A 64 15.81 7.11 63.12
CA VAL A 64 14.55 6.64 62.51
C VAL A 64 14.49 5.12 62.64
N PRO A 65 13.33 4.51 62.93
CA PRO A 65 13.21 3.06 62.98
C PRO A 65 13.62 2.40 61.65
N HIS A 66 14.58 1.48 61.69
CA HIS A 66 15.05 0.73 60.52
C HIS A 66 14.21 -0.52 60.23
N MET A 67 13.51 -1.07 61.22
CA MET A 67 12.72 -2.30 61.08
C MET A 67 11.68 -2.26 59.93
N PRO A 68 10.92 -1.17 59.69
CA PRO A 68 9.99 -1.10 58.55
C PRO A 68 10.69 -1.22 57.19
N VAL A 69 11.90 -0.65 57.06
CA VAL A 69 12.70 -0.70 55.83
C VAL A 69 13.21 -2.11 55.60
N VAL A 70 13.77 -2.74 56.63
CA VAL A 70 14.26 -4.13 56.57
C VAL A 70 13.13 -5.09 56.19
N ASN A 71 11.95 -4.93 56.80
CA ASN A 71 10.77 -5.73 56.48
C ASN A 71 10.30 -5.53 55.03
N ALA A 72 10.28 -4.29 54.54
CA ALA A 72 9.93 -4.01 53.14
C ALA A 72 10.89 -4.67 52.14
N PHE A 73 12.21 -4.69 52.44
CA PHE A 73 13.18 -5.40 51.60
C PHE A 73 13.02 -6.92 51.70
N ALA A 74 12.72 -7.47 52.88
CA ALA A 74 12.46 -8.89 53.06
C ALA A 74 11.18 -9.36 52.33
N GLU A 75 10.12 -8.56 52.34
CA GLU A 75 8.90 -8.85 51.58
C GLU A 75 9.14 -8.78 50.07
N ARG A 76 9.92 -7.79 49.60
CA ARG A 76 10.30 -7.68 48.19
C ARG A 76 11.15 -8.85 47.71
N ALA A 77 12.02 -9.38 48.56
CA ALA A 77 12.78 -10.60 48.28
C ALA A 77 11.89 -11.85 48.22
N LYS A 78 10.85 -11.93 49.07
CA LYS A 78 9.86 -13.03 49.06
C LYS A 78 8.92 -12.99 47.85
N ALA A 79 8.64 -11.81 47.30
CA ALA A 79 7.73 -11.65 46.15
C ALA A 79 8.27 -12.23 44.83
N GLY A 80 9.57 -12.55 44.74
CA GLY A 80 10.20 -13.13 43.54
C GLY A 80 10.34 -12.12 42.39
N GLY A 81 11.46 -12.19 41.66
CA GLY A 81 11.68 -11.32 40.49
C GLY A 81 10.68 -11.59 39.36
N THR A 82 10.43 -10.58 38.52
CA THR A 82 9.60 -10.69 37.31
C THR A 82 10.08 -11.86 36.46
N LYS A 83 9.33 -12.96 36.47
CA LYS A 83 9.66 -14.12 35.64
C LYS A 83 9.28 -13.79 34.19
N VAL A 84 10.26 -13.81 33.29
CA VAL A 84 10.00 -13.81 31.86
C VAL A 84 9.33 -15.14 31.53
N VAL A 85 8.01 -15.11 31.34
CA VAL A 85 7.26 -16.28 30.86
C VAL A 85 7.52 -16.41 29.37
N VAL A 86 8.41 -17.31 28.99
CA VAL A 86 8.52 -17.77 27.61
C VAL A 86 7.30 -18.65 27.34
N ALA A 87 6.40 -18.21 26.46
CA ALA A 87 5.21 -18.97 26.11
C ALA A 87 5.62 -20.37 25.60
N SER A 88 5.22 -21.45 26.28
CA SER A 88 5.39 -22.80 25.76
C SER A 88 4.19 -23.71 26.05
N ALA A 89 3.73 -24.31 24.95
CA ALA A 89 3.03 -25.59 24.75
C ALA A 89 2.58 -25.66 23.27
N ASP A 90 2.34 -24.51 22.64
CA ASP A 90 1.84 -24.39 21.26
C ASP A 90 2.75 -23.49 20.39
N ALA A 91 4.04 -23.41 20.72
CA ALA A 91 4.99 -22.49 20.08
C ALA A 91 5.16 -22.76 18.57
N GLU A 92 5.02 -24.01 18.13
CA GLU A 92 5.03 -24.34 16.71
C GLU A 92 3.77 -23.87 15.99
N MET A 93 2.58 -24.12 16.56
CA MET A 93 1.31 -23.64 16.00
C MET A 93 1.24 -22.10 16.03
N GLY A 94 1.74 -21.46 17.09
CA GLY A 94 1.88 -20.00 17.18
C GLY A 94 2.81 -19.42 16.11
N ARG A 95 3.95 -20.07 15.86
CA ARG A 95 4.84 -19.73 14.74
C ARG A 95 4.11 -19.88 13.40
N LYS A 96 3.46 -21.03 13.16
CA LYS A 96 2.69 -21.29 11.92
C LYS A 96 1.57 -20.26 11.70
N ARG A 97 0.84 -19.85 12.74
CA ARG A 97 -0.18 -18.78 12.65
C ARG A 97 0.44 -17.44 12.23
N THR A 98 1.59 -17.09 12.79
CA THR A 98 2.31 -15.87 12.42
C THR A 98 2.83 -15.95 10.99
N SER A 99 3.41 -17.09 10.62
CA SER A 99 3.86 -17.40 9.26
C SER A 99 2.76 -17.25 8.22
N VAL A 100 1.53 -17.69 8.51
CA VAL A 100 0.38 -17.49 7.59
C VAL A 100 0.10 -16.01 7.36
N GLN A 101 0.14 -15.18 8.40
CA GLN A 101 -0.08 -13.74 8.23
C GLN A 101 1.06 -13.07 7.44
N GLN A 102 2.30 -13.52 7.63
CA GLN A 102 3.45 -13.05 6.84
C GLN A 102 3.32 -13.45 5.37
N LEU A 103 2.89 -14.68 5.10
CA LEU A 103 2.62 -15.19 3.75
C LEU A 103 1.51 -14.37 3.05
N ILE A 104 0.38 -14.11 3.73
CA ILE A 104 -0.68 -13.23 3.21
C ILE A 104 -0.11 -11.85 2.86
N ALA A 105 0.70 -11.28 3.76
CA ALA A 105 1.34 -9.99 3.53
C ALA A 105 2.31 -10.04 2.33
N ALA A 106 3.06 -11.13 2.15
CA ALA A 106 3.96 -11.29 1.01
C ALA A 106 3.20 -11.29 -0.32
N TYR A 107 2.13 -12.07 -0.45
CA TYR A 107 1.29 -12.06 -1.67
C TYR A 107 0.73 -10.66 -1.98
N ARG A 108 0.24 -9.94 -0.96
CA ARG A 108 -0.26 -8.56 -1.11
C ARG A 108 0.81 -7.56 -1.57
N ASN A 109 2.07 -7.74 -1.13
CA ASN A 109 3.15 -6.79 -1.42
C ASN A 109 3.93 -7.11 -2.69
N VAL A 110 4.21 -8.39 -2.95
CA VAL A 110 5.11 -8.82 -4.03
C VAL A 110 4.50 -9.85 -4.98
N GLY A 111 3.27 -10.31 -4.77
CA GLY A 111 2.61 -11.31 -5.63
C GLY A 111 2.56 -10.89 -7.10
N GLN A 112 2.37 -9.60 -7.34
CA GLN A 112 2.36 -9.01 -8.69
C GLN A 112 3.67 -9.25 -9.49
N ARG A 113 4.81 -9.40 -8.81
CA ARG A 113 6.10 -9.71 -9.47
C ARG A 113 6.14 -11.12 -10.06
N TRP A 114 5.24 -11.99 -9.62
CA TRP A 114 5.06 -13.35 -10.13
C TRP A 114 3.81 -13.48 -11.01
N ALA A 115 2.98 -12.43 -11.11
CA ALA A 115 1.77 -12.43 -11.92
C ALA A 115 2.06 -12.67 -13.42
N ASP A 116 1.08 -13.22 -14.11
CA ASP A 116 1.17 -13.56 -15.52
C ASP A 116 0.88 -12.37 -16.44
N LEU A 117 1.79 -11.40 -16.45
CA LEU A 117 1.56 -10.09 -17.07
C LEU A 117 2.04 -9.98 -18.52
N ASP A 118 3.05 -10.75 -18.91
CA ASP A 118 3.66 -10.67 -20.24
C ASP A 118 2.90 -11.57 -21.23
N PRO A 119 2.24 -11.01 -22.27
CA PRO A 119 1.60 -11.80 -23.33
C PRO A 119 2.62 -12.65 -24.11
N LEU A 120 3.84 -12.13 -24.27
CA LEU A 120 4.88 -12.73 -25.11
C LEU A 120 5.72 -13.78 -24.37
N LYS A 121 5.56 -13.92 -23.05
CA LYS A 121 6.30 -14.86 -22.18
C LYS A 121 7.83 -14.77 -22.37
N ARG A 122 8.37 -13.57 -22.59
CA ARG A 122 9.80 -13.33 -22.86
C ARG A 122 10.64 -13.33 -21.60
N THR A 123 10.06 -12.95 -20.47
CA THR A 123 10.77 -12.84 -19.19
C THR A 123 10.41 -14.02 -18.30
N GLU A 124 11.43 -14.73 -17.82
CA GLU A 124 11.22 -15.76 -16.81
C GLU A 124 10.72 -15.13 -15.50
N ARG A 125 9.77 -15.81 -14.84
CA ARG A 125 9.28 -15.35 -13.55
C ARG A 125 10.39 -15.47 -12.51
N PRO A 126 10.64 -14.44 -11.71
CA PRO A 126 11.65 -14.51 -10.68
C PRO A 126 11.27 -15.54 -9.61
N ALA A 127 12.26 -16.24 -9.06
CA ALA A 127 12.07 -16.99 -7.83
C ALA A 127 11.90 -16.00 -6.67
N ILE A 128 10.76 -16.04 -5.98
CA ILE A 128 10.44 -15.19 -4.83
C ILE A 128 10.17 -16.10 -3.64
N PRO A 129 11.19 -16.38 -2.80
CA PRO A 129 11.04 -17.28 -1.65
C PRO A 129 9.88 -16.90 -0.73
N GLU A 130 9.58 -15.60 -0.59
CA GLU A 130 8.50 -15.09 0.26
C GLU A 130 7.09 -15.50 -0.19
N LEU A 131 6.92 -15.98 -1.43
CA LEU A 131 5.66 -16.54 -1.92
C LEU A 131 5.57 -18.06 -1.74
N GLU A 132 6.67 -18.72 -1.39
CA GLU A 132 6.72 -20.16 -1.18
C GLU A 132 6.36 -20.51 0.26
N ALA A 133 5.43 -21.46 0.45
CA ALA A 133 5.03 -21.89 1.80
C ALA A 133 6.21 -22.49 2.59
N SER A 134 7.12 -23.17 1.89
CA SER A 134 8.32 -23.80 2.46
C SER A 134 9.28 -22.79 3.08
N PHE A 135 9.33 -21.54 2.58
CA PHE A 135 10.13 -20.45 3.15
C PHE A 135 9.72 -20.13 4.60
N TYR A 136 8.44 -20.32 4.93
CA TYR A 136 7.92 -20.12 6.28
C TYR A 136 7.88 -21.39 7.15
N GLY A 137 8.49 -22.47 6.66
CA GLY A 137 8.55 -23.76 7.35
C GLY A 137 7.27 -24.59 7.26
N PHE A 138 6.39 -24.31 6.30
CA PHE A 138 5.26 -25.20 6.00
C PHE A 138 5.71 -26.38 5.16
N SER A 139 5.17 -27.55 5.51
CA SER A 139 5.31 -28.79 4.77
C SER A 139 3.98 -29.19 4.13
N ASP A 140 3.99 -30.21 3.28
CA ASP A 140 2.76 -30.75 2.69
C ASP A 140 1.75 -31.24 3.74
N ALA A 141 2.24 -31.65 4.93
CA ALA A 141 1.39 -32.05 6.05
C ALA A 141 0.57 -30.88 6.63
N ASP A 142 1.02 -29.64 6.44
CA ASP A 142 0.37 -28.44 6.96
C ASP A 142 -0.74 -27.92 6.03
N LEU A 143 -0.83 -28.42 4.80
CA LEU A 143 -1.76 -27.92 3.77
C LEU A 143 -3.24 -28.05 4.18
N GLU A 144 -3.58 -29.08 4.94
CA GLU A 144 -4.93 -29.30 5.48
C GLU A 144 -5.16 -28.64 6.84
N THR A 145 -4.11 -28.04 7.44
CA THR A 145 -4.25 -27.33 8.71
C THR A 145 -5.06 -26.06 8.48
N VAL A 146 -6.06 -25.84 9.35
CA VAL A 146 -6.97 -24.71 9.27
C VAL A 146 -6.38 -23.51 10.00
N PHE A 147 -6.28 -22.39 9.30
CA PHE A 147 -5.76 -21.13 9.83
C PHE A 147 -6.83 -20.04 9.83
N ASP A 148 -6.58 -19.02 10.65
CA ASP A 148 -7.40 -17.80 10.68
C ASP A 148 -7.14 -16.97 9.43
N ALA A 149 -8.21 -16.65 8.71
CA ALA A 149 -8.24 -15.83 7.50
C ALA A 149 -9.16 -14.61 7.69
N SER A 150 -9.48 -14.24 8.93
CA SER A 150 -10.41 -13.13 9.25
C SER A 150 -9.93 -11.76 8.73
N ASN A 151 -8.62 -11.59 8.54
CA ASN A 151 -8.01 -10.39 7.94
C ASN A 151 -7.97 -10.43 6.40
N THR A 152 -8.71 -11.35 5.77
CA THR A 152 -8.87 -11.46 4.31
C THR A 152 -10.33 -11.34 3.94
N PHE A 153 -10.61 -11.03 2.67
CA PHE A 153 -11.98 -10.92 2.16
C PHE A 153 -12.41 -12.11 1.30
N PHE A 154 -11.83 -13.30 1.53
CA PHE A 154 -12.18 -14.54 0.80
C PHE A 154 -13.52 -15.17 1.22
N GLY A 155 -14.29 -14.52 2.10
CA GLY A 155 -15.63 -14.96 2.52
C GLY A 155 -15.64 -16.03 3.62
N LYS A 156 -14.50 -16.36 4.23
CA LYS A 156 -14.37 -17.33 5.33
C LYS A 156 -13.45 -16.77 6.42
N GLU A 157 -13.85 -16.90 7.69
CA GLU A 157 -13.00 -16.52 8.83
C GLU A 157 -11.84 -17.50 9.06
N LYS A 158 -12.02 -18.76 8.65
CA LYS A 158 -11.02 -19.82 8.77
C LYS A 158 -11.02 -20.69 7.53
N MET A 159 -9.85 -21.09 7.06
CA MET A 159 -9.73 -21.97 5.88
C MET A 159 -8.43 -22.80 5.92
N PRO A 160 -8.39 -23.97 5.25
CA PRO A 160 -7.16 -24.76 5.10
C PRO A 160 -6.07 -23.96 4.40
N LEU A 161 -4.79 -24.18 4.76
CA LEU A 161 -3.65 -23.52 4.14
C LEU A 161 -3.62 -23.67 2.62
N ARG A 162 -3.97 -24.86 2.09
CA ARG A 162 -4.07 -25.09 0.64
C ARG A 162 -5.07 -24.17 -0.03
N GLU A 163 -6.26 -24.03 0.58
CA GLU A 163 -7.30 -23.16 0.03
C GLU A 163 -6.88 -21.69 0.07
N LEU A 164 -6.21 -21.28 1.16
CA LEU A 164 -5.69 -19.92 1.32
C LEU A 164 -4.62 -19.60 0.28
N LEU A 165 -3.63 -20.49 0.10
CA LEU A 165 -2.58 -20.37 -0.91
C LEU A 165 -3.16 -20.22 -2.31
N ASN A 166 -4.13 -21.07 -2.67
CA ASN A 166 -4.81 -20.99 -3.95
C ASN A 166 -5.55 -19.64 -4.11
N ALA A 167 -6.26 -19.17 -3.08
CA ALA A 167 -6.97 -17.90 -3.14
C ALA A 167 -6.01 -16.70 -3.28
N LEU A 168 -4.91 -16.69 -2.55
CA LEU A 168 -3.86 -15.65 -2.65
C LEU A 168 -3.22 -15.65 -4.04
N HIS A 169 -2.87 -16.82 -4.56
CA HIS A 169 -2.30 -16.98 -5.89
C HIS A 169 -3.28 -16.53 -6.99
N GLU A 170 -4.55 -16.94 -6.91
CA GLU A 170 -5.59 -16.49 -7.85
C GLU A 170 -5.74 -14.96 -7.85
N THR A 171 -5.65 -14.34 -6.66
CA THR A 171 -5.91 -12.91 -6.48
C THR A 171 -4.73 -12.03 -6.91
N TYR A 172 -3.51 -12.38 -6.53
CA TYR A 172 -2.34 -11.51 -6.65
C TYR A 172 -1.32 -11.96 -7.69
N CYS A 173 -1.47 -13.18 -8.23
CA CYS A 173 -0.53 -13.81 -9.15
C CYS A 173 -1.18 -14.27 -10.47
N GLY A 174 -2.41 -13.83 -10.75
CA GLY A 174 -3.15 -14.13 -11.98
C GLY A 174 -2.71 -13.26 -13.16
N THR A 175 -3.63 -12.93 -14.06
CA THR A 175 -3.43 -12.00 -15.19
C THR A 175 -3.50 -10.53 -14.78
N ILE A 176 -3.80 -10.26 -13.50
CA ILE A 176 -3.77 -8.95 -12.87
C ILE A 176 -2.74 -8.96 -11.74
N GLY A 177 -1.74 -8.09 -11.83
CA GLY A 177 -0.77 -7.80 -10.79
C GLY A 177 -1.09 -6.44 -10.17
N THR A 178 -1.27 -6.38 -8.86
CA THR A 178 -1.70 -5.15 -8.18
C THR A 178 -0.61 -4.60 -7.27
N GLU A 179 -0.38 -3.29 -7.33
CA GLU A 179 0.52 -2.57 -6.43
C GLU A 179 -0.23 -1.44 -5.75
N PHE A 180 -0.59 -1.64 -4.48
CA PHE A 180 -1.29 -0.63 -3.67
C PHE A 180 -0.82 -0.60 -2.21
N MET A 181 -0.05 -1.61 -1.77
CA MET A 181 0.34 -1.75 -0.36
C MET A 181 1.31 -0.66 0.12
N TYR A 182 1.95 0.10 -0.78
CA TYR A 182 2.78 1.25 -0.44
C TYR A 182 1.98 2.50 -0.04
N ALA A 183 0.66 2.55 -0.30
CA ALA A 183 -0.16 3.69 0.12
C ALA A 183 -0.07 3.92 1.63
N THR A 184 -0.24 5.14 2.12
CA THR A 184 -0.24 5.40 3.56
C THR A 184 -1.63 5.19 4.16
N ASP A 185 -2.69 5.50 3.40
CA ASP A 185 -4.09 5.39 3.85
C ASP A 185 -4.55 3.93 3.99
N GLN A 186 -4.87 3.52 5.21
CA GLN A 186 -5.35 2.17 5.52
C GLN A 186 -6.74 1.88 4.97
N ASN A 187 -7.59 2.90 4.83
CA ASN A 187 -8.93 2.72 4.26
C ASN A 187 -8.83 2.37 2.77
N GLN A 188 -7.91 3.02 2.04
CA GLN A 188 -7.65 2.69 0.63
C GLN A 188 -7.08 1.28 0.49
N LYS A 189 -6.13 0.88 1.34
CA LYS A 189 -5.62 -0.52 1.32
C LYS A 189 -6.72 -1.53 1.56
N ARG A 190 -7.56 -1.31 2.57
CA ARG A 190 -8.68 -2.21 2.87
C ARG A 190 -9.70 -2.27 1.75
N TRP A 191 -9.98 -1.13 1.11
CA TRP A 191 -10.86 -1.08 -0.06
C TRP A 191 -10.31 -1.94 -1.21
N TRP A 192 -9.02 -1.81 -1.53
CA TRP A 192 -8.38 -2.64 -2.56
C TRP A 192 -8.38 -4.13 -2.18
N GLN A 193 -8.00 -4.46 -0.95
CA GLN A 193 -8.06 -5.85 -0.46
C GLN A 193 -9.47 -6.42 -0.60
N GLN A 194 -10.50 -5.67 -0.19
CA GLN A 194 -11.88 -6.11 -0.31
C GLN A 194 -12.29 -6.30 -1.77
N LYS A 195 -11.97 -5.35 -2.65
CA LYS A 195 -12.32 -5.42 -4.08
C LYS A 195 -11.65 -6.58 -4.79
N LEU A 196 -10.39 -6.86 -4.50
CA LEU A 196 -9.61 -7.91 -5.15
C LEU A 196 -9.91 -9.29 -4.56
N GLU A 197 -9.83 -9.46 -3.24
CA GLU A 197 -9.93 -10.77 -2.59
C GLU A 197 -11.34 -11.35 -2.63
N SER A 198 -12.38 -10.50 -2.60
CA SER A 198 -13.78 -10.98 -2.64
C SER A 198 -14.15 -11.69 -3.95
N ILE A 199 -13.53 -11.29 -5.05
CA ILE A 199 -13.72 -11.92 -6.38
C ILE A 199 -12.48 -12.71 -6.82
N ARG A 200 -11.45 -12.77 -5.98
CA ARG A 200 -10.13 -13.33 -6.27
C ARG A 200 -9.52 -12.81 -7.58
N SER A 201 -9.71 -11.52 -7.86
CA SER A 201 -9.33 -10.86 -9.11
C SER A 201 -9.80 -11.58 -10.40
N LYS A 202 -10.89 -12.36 -10.32
CA LYS A 202 -11.43 -13.10 -11.47
C LYS A 202 -12.69 -12.41 -12.00
N PRO A 203 -12.74 -12.08 -13.31
CA PRO A 203 -13.93 -11.51 -13.91
C PRO A 203 -15.08 -12.53 -13.93
N ASN A 204 -16.28 -12.10 -13.54
CA ASN A 204 -17.50 -12.87 -13.68
C ASN A 204 -18.52 -12.07 -14.49
N PHE A 205 -18.38 -12.12 -15.82
CA PHE A 205 -19.21 -11.36 -16.75
C PHE A 205 -20.28 -12.22 -17.41
N SER A 206 -21.42 -11.59 -17.69
CA SER A 206 -22.49 -12.21 -18.47
C SER A 206 -22.04 -12.49 -19.90
N ALA A 207 -22.70 -13.44 -20.57
CA ALA A 207 -22.41 -13.77 -21.96
C ALA A 207 -22.56 -12.55 -22.90
N GLU A 208 -23.51 -11.65 -22.61
CA GLU A 208 -23.70 -10.40 -23.36
C GLU A 208 -22.51 -9.46 -23.20
N ARG A 209 -22.00 -9.29 -21.98
CA ARG A 209 -20.81 -8.46 -21.73
C ARG A 209 -19.58 -9.05 -22.40
N LYS A 210 -19.38 -10.38 -22.35
CA LYS A 210 -18.30 -11.05 -23.09
C LYS A 210 -18.40 -10.86 -24.60
N LYS A 211 -19.61 -10.92 -25.18
CA LYS A 211 -19.84 -10.61 -26.60
C LYS A 211 -19.50 -9.16 -26.94
N ARG A 212 -19.84 -8.20 -26.07
CA ARG A 212 -19.46 -6.79 -26.25
C ARG A 212 -17.94 -6.61 -26.25
N ILE A 213 -17.23 -7.25 -25.32
CA ILE A 213 -15.76 -7.22 -25.28
C ILE A 213 -15.19 -7.74 -26.60
N LEU A 214 -15.64 -8.91 -27.07
CA LEU A 214 -15.21 -9.49 -28.34
C LEU A 214 -15.52 -8.58 -29.55
N ASP A 215 -16.69 -7.96 -29.56
CA ASP A 215 -17.09 -6.99 -30.59
C ASP A 215 -16.14 -5.79 -30.65
N ARG A 216 -15.76 -5.23 -29.49
CA ARG A 216 -14.79 -4.12 -29.41
C ARG A 216 -13.40 -4.54 -29.89
N LEU A 217 -12.94 -5.74 -29.53
CA LEU A 217 -11.67 -6.30 -30.04
C LEU A 217 -11.70 -6.49 -31.56
N THR A 218 -12.80 -7.05 -32.08
CA THR A 218 -12.98 -7.30 -33.51
C THR A 218 -13.00 -5.99 -34.31
N ALA A 219 -13.66 -4.96 -33.78
CA ALA A 219 -13.66 -3.63 -34.40
C ALA A 219 -12.26 -2.98 -34.38
N ALA A 220 -11.51 -3.15 -33.29
CA ALA A 220 -10.15 -2.65 -33.16
C ALA A 220 -9.21 -3.31 -34.18
N GLU A 221 -9.19 -4.64 -34.23
CA GLU A 221 -8.36 -5.41 -35.16
C GLU A 221 -8.78 -5.17 -36.62
N GLY A 222 -10.09 -5.17 -36.91
CA GLY A 222 -10.64 -5.01 -38.25
C GLY A 222 -10.24 -3.68 -38.90
N LEU A 223 -10.26 -2.59 -38.13
CA LEU A 223 -9.80 -1.29 -38.61
C LEU A 223 -8.31 -1.29 -38.95
N GLU A 224 -7.46 -1.85 -38.07
CA GLU A 224 -6.01 -1.88 -38.30
C GLU A 224 -5.66 -2.72 -39.53
N ARG A 225 -6.28 -3.90 -39.69
CA ARG A 225 -6.06 -4.75 -40.87
C ARG A 225 -6.51 -4.06 -42.14
N PHE A 226 -7.65 -3.39 -42.13
CA PHE A 226 -8.11 -2.61 -43.27
C PHE A 226 -7.13 -1.50 -43.66
N LEU A 227 -6.71 -0.69 -42.69
CA LEU A 227 -5.74 0.38 -42.92
C LEU A 227 -4.40 -0.17 -43.41
N HIS A 228 -3.95 -1.31 -42.88
CA HIS A 228 -2.72 -1.97 -43.30
C HIS A 228 -2.78 -2.43 -44.77
N THR A 229 -3.89 -3.04 -45.18
CA THR A 229 -4.08 -3.52 -46.55
C THR A 229 -4.27 -2.38 -47.55
N LYS A 230 -5.07 -1.36 -47.22
CA LYS A 230 -5.40 -0.27 -48.15
C LYS A 230 -4.29 0.77 -48.28
N TYR A 231 -3.61 1.11 -47.18
CA TYR A 231 -2.65 2.22 -47.11
C TYR A 231 -1.23 1.72 -46.80
N VAL A 232 -0.72 0.85 -47.65
CA VAL A 232 0.61 0.24 -47.51
C VAL A 232 1.70 1.31 -47.47
N GLY A 233 2.63 1.20 -46.51
CA GLY A 233 3.76 2.10 -46.36
C GLY A 233 3.44 3.44 -45.68
N GLN A 234 2.17 3.76 -45.42
CA GLN A 234 1.82 4.96 -44.65
C GLN A 234 1.95 4.73 -43.14
N LYS A 235 2.57 5.69 -42.43
CA LYS A 235 2.65 5.67 -40.97
C LYS A 235 1.25 5.84 -40.36
N ARG A 236 0.83 4.86 -39.56
CA ARG A 236 -0.49 4.83 -38.87
C ARG A 236 -0.42 4.66 -37.35
N PHE A 237 0.76 4.30 -36.81
CA PHE A 237 0.97 4.01 -35.38
C PHE A 237 -0.04 2.99 -34.83
N SER A 238 -0.06 1.82 -35.48
CA SER A 238 -1.00 0.72 -35.24
C SER A 238 -1.14 0.35 -33.76
N LEU A 239 -2.37 0.06 -33.36
CA LEU A 239 -2.71 -0.55 -32.08
C LEU A 239 -2.50 -2.06 -32.05
N GLU A 240 -2.08 -2.71 -33.14
CA GLU A 240 -1.87 -4.16 -33.19
C GLU A 240 -1.04 -4.67 -32.00
N GLY A 241 -1.55 -5.72 -31.35
CA GLY A 241 -1.04 -6.29 -30.10
C GLY A 241 -1.47 -5.55 -28.82
N GLY A 242 -2.33 -4.53 -28.93
CA GLY A 242 -2.88 -3.74 -27.82
C GLY A 242 -4.39 -3.48 -27.99
N GLU A 243 -5.10 -4.30 -28.75
CA GLU A 243 -6.51 -4.15 -29.11
C GLU A 243 -7.43 -4.11 -27.89
N SER A 244 -7.04 -4.79 -26.80
CA SER A 244 -7.75 -4.76 -25.51
C SER A 244 -7.86 -3.36 -24.91
N PHE A 245 -7.02 -2.41 -25.32
CA PHE A 245 -7.18 -1.00 -24.99
C PHE A 245 -8.53 -0.41 -25.43
N ILE A 246 -9.07 -0.82 -26.59
CA ILE A 246 -10.38 -0.34 -27.04
C ILE A 246 -11.51 -0.89 -26.17
N ALA A 247 -11.39 -2.15 -25.72
CA ALA A 247 -12.32 -2.72 -24.75
C ALA A 247 -12.22 -2.01 -23.38
N ALA A 248 -11.01 -1.66 -22.94
CA ALA A 248 -10.77 -0.89 -21.72
C ALA A 248 -11.45 0.49 -21.78
N MET A 249 -11.26 1.22 -22.87
CA MET A 249 -11.88 2.53 -23.09
C MET A 249 -13.42 2.44 -23.15
N ASP A 250 -13.98 1.41 -23.80
CA ASP A 250 -15.43 1.18 -23.83
C ASP A 250 -15.98 0.97 -22.41
N GLU A 251 -15.32 0.17 -21.57
CA GLU A 251 -15.77 -0.01 -20.19
C GLU A 251 -15.59 1.26 -19.35
N LEU A 252 -14.44 1.93 -19.42
CA LEU A 252 -14.18 3.16 -18.67
C LEU A 252 -15.25 4.22 -18.94
N ILE A 253 -15.58 4.45 -20.22
CA ILE A 253 -16.59 5.44 -20.60
C ILE A 253 -17.97 5.04 -20.10
N ASN A 254 -18.34 3.76 -20.20
CA ASN A 254 -19.62 3.28 -19.70
C ASN A 254 -19.73 3.38 -18.18
N ALA A 255 -18.69 2.96 -17.45
CA ALA A 255 -18.63 3.05 -16.00
C ALA A 255 -18.67 4.51 -15.51
N ALA A 256 -17.91 5.40 -16.16
CA ALA A 256 -17.93 6.83 -15.86
C ALA A 256 -19.33 7.43 -16.04
N GLY A 257 -20.02 7.08 -17.13
CA GLY A 257 -21.40 7.51 -17.38
C GLY A 257 -22.39 6.99 -16.31
N GLU A 258 -22.25 5.74 -15.87
CA GLU A 258 -23.04 5.19 -14.76
C GLU A 258 -22.79 5.90 -13.42
N GLN A 259 -21.57 6.40 -13.20
CA GLN A 259 -21.22 7.22 -12.03
C GLN A 259 -21.63 8.69 -12.16
N GLY A 260 -22.26 9.09 -13.29
CA GLY A 260 -22.76 10.44 -13.52
C GLY A 260 -21.73 11.44 -14.06
N VAL A 261 -20.57 10.97 -14.53
CA VAL A 261 -19.61 11.81 -15.27
C VAL A 261 -20.28 12.38 -16.52
N GLN A 262 -20.07 13.67 -16.78
CA GLN A 262 -20.70 14.41 -17.87
C GLN A 262 -19.74 14.65 -19.03
N GLU A 263 -18.45 14.84 -18.75
CA GLU A 263 -17.41 15.05 -19.76
C GLU A 263 -16.17 14.19 -19.46
N ILE A 264 -15.57 13.62 -20.50
CA ILE A 264 -14.27 12.95 -20.43
C ILE A 264 -13.31 13.65 -21.39
N VAL A 265 -12.16 14.08 -20.89
CA VAL A 265 -11.12 14.69 -21.70
C VAL A 265 -9.93 13.74 -21.79
N ILE A 266 -9.61 13.34 -23.01
CA ILE A 266 -8.58 12.35 -23.31
C ILE A 266 -7.33 13.05 -23.83
N GLY A 267 -6.20 12.80 -23.20
CA GLY A 267 -4.86 13.07 -23.75
C GLY A 267 -4.20 11.76 -24.12
N MET A 268 -3.70 11.63 -25.35
CA MET A 268 -2.99 10.40 -25.73
C MET A 268 -1.83 10.65 -26.70
N ALA A 269 -0.85 9.76 -26.63
CA ALA A 269 0.20 9.62 -27.63
C ALA A 269 -0.34 9.14 -29.00
N HIS A 270 0.56 8.87 -29.94
CA HIS A 270 0.20 8.47 -31.30
C HIS A 270 -0.33 7.03 -31.42
N ARG A 271 0.03 6.12 -30.50
CA ARG A 271 -0.29 4.68 -30.61
C ARG A 271 -1.79 4.43 -30.46
N GLY A 272 -2.39 3.82 -31.48
CA GLY A 272 -3.81 3.50 -31.52
C GLY A 272 -4.76 4.70 -31.58
N ARG A 273 -4.24 5.91 -31.84
CA ARG A 273 -5.06 7.13 -31.88
C ARG A 273 -6.16 7.08 -32.94
N LEU A 274 -5.85 6.58 -34.13
CA LEU A 274 -6.85 6.42 -35.20
C LEU A 274 -7.95 5.43 -34.80
N ASN A 275 -7.57 4.40 -34.04
CA ASN A 275 -8.48 3.41 -33.51
C ASN A 275 -9.44 4.03 -32.49
N VAL A 276 -8.91 4.81 -31.54
CA VAL A 276 -9.72 5.57 -30.57
C VAL A 276 -10.65 6.56 -31.28
N LEU A 277 -10.17 7.30 -32.28
CA LEU A 277 -11.01 8.24 -33.04
C LEU A 277 -12.25 7.57 -33.64
N VAL A 278 -12.07 6.41 -34.27
CA VAL A 278 -13.17 5.71 -34.96
C VAL A 278 -14.00 4.87 -33.99
N ASN A 279 -13.37 3.99 -33.22
CA ASN A 279 -14.05 2.97 -32.43
C ASN A 279 -14.48 3.44 -31.03
N THR A 280 -13.97 4.58 -30.56
CA THR A 280 -14.34 5.18 -29.27
C THR A 280 -15.09 6.50 -29.45
N LEU A 281 -14.53 7.47 -30.19
CA LEU A 281 -15.17 8.79 -30.38
C LEU A 281 -16.18 8.81 -31.55
N GLY A 282 -16.26 7.76 -32.37
CA GLY A 282 -17.24 7.70 -33.45
C GLY A 282 -16.95 8.63 -34.64
N LYS A 283 -15.68 9.02 -34.86
CA LYS A 283 -15.26 9.68 -36.10
C LYS A 283 -15.66 8.79 -37.28
N MET A 284 -16.36 9.36 -38.25
CA MET A 284 -16.82 8.61 -39.42
C MET A 284 -15.61 8.05 -40.18
N PRO A 285 -15.56 6.73 -40.47
CA PRO A 285 -14.46 6.14 -41.22
C PRO A 285 -14.22 6.81 -42.57
N LYS A 286 -15.29 7.29 -43.22
CA LYS A 286 -15.22 8.06 -44.48
C LYS A 286 -14.31 9.28 -44.35
N ASP A 287 -14.44 10.03 -43.25
CA ASP A 287 -13.68 11.26 -43.04
C ASP A 287 -12.22 10.93 -42.74
N LEU A 288 -11.97 9.88 -41.96
CA LEU A 288 -10.62 9.36 -41.76
C LEU A 288 -9.99 8.94 -43.10
N PHE A 289 -10.71 8.22 -43.95
CA PHE A 289 -10.17 7.79 -45.25
C PHE A 289 -9.91 8.97 -46.20
N ALA A 290 -10.74 10.02 -46.15
CA ALA A 290 -10.49 11.25 -46.89
C ALA A 290 -9.16 11.92 -46.50
N GLU A 291 -8.77 11.86 -45.22
CA GLU A 291 -7.47 12.34 -44.73
C GLU A 291 -6.30 11.47 -45.23
N PHE A 292 -6.51 10.17 -45.43
CA PHE A 292 -5.52 9.28 -46.04
C PHE A 292 -5.39 9.48 -47.55
N ASP A 293 -6.49 9.84 -48.21
CA ASP A 293 -6.56 10.07 -49.66
C ASP A 293 -6.21 11.52 -50.05
N HIS A 294 -5.90 12.39 -49.07
CA HIS A 294 -5.65 13.83 -49.26
C HIS A 294 -6.79 14.58 -49.97
N THR A 295 -8.03 14.17 -49.70
CA THR A 295 -9.25 14.76 -50.26
C THR A 295 -10.10 15.49 -49.21
N ALA A 296 -9.66 15.49 -47.95
CA ALA A 296 -10.32 16.23 -46.89
C ALA A 296 -10.20 17.75 -47.14
N PRO A 297 -11.25 18.54 -46.84
CA PRO A 297 -11.18 19.99 -46.92
C PRO A 297 -10.17 20.54 -45.89
N GLU A 298 -9.15 21.26 -46.36
CA GLU A 298 -8.18 21.96 -45.50
C GLU A 298 -8.62 23.42 -45.34
N ASP A 299 -9.37 23.71 -44.26
CA ASP A 299 -9.84 25.07 -43.97
C ASP A 299 -8.73 25.96 -43.35
N LEU A 300 -7.62 25.37 -42.90
CA LEU A 300 -6.51 26.08 -42.25
C LEU A 300 -5.21 26.00 -43.08
N PRO A 301 -4.48 27.11 -43.23
CA PRO A 301 -3.35 27.21 -44.17
C PRO A 301 -2.09 26.42 -43.77
N SER A 302 -1.98 25.91 -42.54
CA SER A 302 -0.77 25.19 -42.08
C SER A 302 -0.96 23.70 -41.76
N GLY A 303 -2.19 23.21 -41.60
CA GLY A 303 -2.50 21.81 -41.27
C GLY A 303 -1.74 21.22 -40.07
N ASP A 304 -2.04 19.97 -39.71
CA ASP A 304 -1.15 19.11 -38.92
C ASP A 304 -1.45 17.65 -39.30
N VAL A 305 -0.54 16.73 -39.04
CA VAL A 305 -0.71 15.31 -39.37
C VAL A 305 -1.95 14.72 -38.69
N LYS A 306 -2.64 13.80 -39.39
CA LYS A 306 -3.92 13.18 -38.96
C LYS A 306 -3.95 12.62 -37.54
N TYR A 307 -2.80 12.21 -37.00
CA TYR A 307 -2.67 11.69 -35.63
C TYR A 307 -2.29 12.74 -34.57
N HIS A 308 -2.40 14.05 -34.88
CA HIS A 308 -2.35 15.15 -33.91
C HIS A 308 -3.70 15.86 -33.75
N GLN A 309 -4.65 15.60 -34.65
CA GLN A 309 -5.97 16.23 -34.65
C GLN A 309 -6.77 15.79 -33.43
N GLY A 310 -7.40 16.75 -32.76
CA GLY A 310 -8.40 16.52 -31.72
C GLY A 310 -9.76 16.18 -32.32
N PHE A 311 -10.68 15.72 -31.49
CA PHE A 311 -12.04 15.39 -31.91
C PHE A 311 -12.97 15.44 -30.70
N SER A 312 -14.22 15.85 -30.88
CA SER A 312 -15.22 15.86 -29.82
C SER A 312 -16.53 15.24 -30.31
N SER A 313 -17.18 14.48 -29.46
CA SER A 313 -18.47 13.83 -29.75
C SER A 313 -19.21 13.46 -28.47
N ASP A 314 -20.53 13.35 -28.56
CA ASP A 314 -21.33 12.77 -27.48
C ASP A 314 -21.50 11.27 -27.73
N VAL A 315 -21.15 10.46 -26.73
CA VAL A 315 -21.27 9.00 -26.78
C VAL A 315 -22.34 8.55 -25.80
N SER A 316 -23.24 7.69 -26.26
CA SER A 316 -24.27 7.10 -25.40
C SER A 316 -23.66 6.02 -24.51
N THR A 317 -23.85 6.16 -23.20
CA THR A 317 -23.44 5.18 -22.20
C THR A 317 -24.66 4.57 -21.50
N ARG A 318 -24.44 3.53 -20.71
CA ARG A 318 -25.48 2.90 -19.86
C ARG A 318 -26.12 3.90 -18.87
N GLY A 319 -25.39 4.93 -18.43
CA GLY A 319 -25.86 5.97 -17.51
C GLY A 319 -26.39 7.25 -18.18
N GLY A 320 -26.35 7.35 -19.51
CA GLY A 320 -26.71 8.55 -20.27
C GLY A 320 -25.60 9.01 -21.23
N PRO A 321 -25.83 10.08 -22.02
CA PRO A 321 -24.81 10.61 -22.90
C PRO A 321 -23.65 11.24 -22.11
N VAL A 322 -22.41 10.95 -22.53
CA VAL A 322 -21.19 11.56 -22.00
C VAL A 322 -20.47 12.27 -23.14
N HIS A 323 -20.05 13.51 -22.91
CA HIS A 323 -19.30 14.29 -23.90
C HIS A 323 -17.82 13.89 -23.86
N LEU A 324 -17.30 13.36 -24.95
CA LEU A 324 -15.89 13.01 -25.09
C LEU A 324 -15.15 14.10 -25.86
N THR A 325 -13.95 14.43 -25.40
CA THR A 325 -13.03 15.31 -26.13
C THR A 325 -11.64 14.69 -26.14
N LEU A 326 -11.10 14.42 -27.33
CA LEU A 326 -9.70 14.11 -27.55
C LEU A 326 -8.92 15.39 -27.80
N ALA A 327 -7.92 15.68 -26.95
CA ALA A 327 -7.08 16.86 -27.08
C ALA A 327 -6.16 16.78 -28.31
N PHE A 328 -5.89 17.93 -28.91
CA PHE A 328 -4.79 18.08 -29.85
C PHE A 328 -3.45 17.90 -29.13
N ASN A 329 -2.45 17.33 -29.81
CA ASN A 329 -1.11 17.22 -29.25
C ASN A 329 -0.04 17.27 -30.35
N PRO A 330 1.14 17.85 -30.07
CA PRO A 330 2.29 17.73 -30.95
C PRO A 330 2.92 16.33 -30.86
N SER A 331 3.98 16.10 -31.65
CA SER A 331 4.78 14.87 -31.56
C SER A 331 5.59 14.74 -30.27
N HIS A 332 5.76 15.83 -29.51
CA HIS A 332 6.42 15.80 -28.20
C HIS A 332 5.54 15.00 -27.23
N LEU A 333 5.97 13.78 -26.90
CA LEU A 333 5.21 12.88 -26.04
C LEU A 333 5.03 13.48 -24.64
N GLU A 334 3.95 13.08 -23.96
CA GLU A 334 3.63 13.46 -22.58
C GLU A 334 3.29 14.94 -22.32
N ILE A 335 3.68 15.88 -23.19
CA ILE A 335 3.42 17.32 -22.97
C ILE A 335 1.93 17.69 -23.02
N VAL A 336 1.10 16.83 -23.60
CA VAL A 336 -0.36 17.00 -23.61
C VAL A 336 -0.99 16.79 -22.22
N ASN A 337 -0.31 16.08 -21.32
CA ASN A 337 -0.83 15.71 -20.01
C ASN A 337 -1.23 16.94 -19.17
N PRO A 338 -0.33 17.92 -18.89
CA PRO A 338 -0.72 19.12 -18.15
C PRO A 338 -1.73 20.00 -18.89
N VAL A 339 -1.76 19.95 -20.23
CA VAL A 339 -2.74 20.68 -21.05
C VAL A 339 -4.16 20.12 -20.83
N VAL A 340 -4.28 18.79 -20.78
CA VAL A 340 -5.56 18.12 -20.48
C VAL A 340 -6.01 18.39 -19.06
N GLU A 341 -5.11 18.33 -18.07
CA GLU A 341 -5.44 18.68 -16.68
C GLU A 341 -5.95 20.13 -16.57
N GLY A 342 -5.30 21.08 -17.25
CA GLY A 342 -5.76 22.47 -17.31
C GLY A 342 -7.13 22.62 -17.99
N SER A 343 -7.37 21.87 -19.08
CA SER A 343 -8.66 21.83 -19.78
C SER A 343 -9.78 21.27 -18.88
N VAL A 344 -9.51 20.17 -18.17
CA VAL A 344 -10.45 19.59 -17.21
C VAL A 344 -10.72 20.54 -16.06
N ARG A 345 -9.68 21.17 -15.49
CA ARG A 345 -9.86 22.14 -14.41
C ARG A 345 -10.75 23.32 -14.83
N ALA A 346 -10.54 23.85 -16.03
CA ALA A 346 -11.41 24.91 -16.57
C ALA A 346 -12.88 24.46 -16.73
N ARG A 347 -13.10 23.20 -17.11
CA ARG A 347 -14.46 22.61 -17.24
C ARG A 347 -15.11 22.37 -15.88
N MET A 348 -14.35 21.94 -14.88
CA MET A 348 -14.80 21.83 -13.50
C MET A 348 -15.28 23.18 -12.96
N ASP A 349 -14.48 24.24 -13.16
CA ASP A 349 -14.84 25.60 -12.76
C ASP A 349 -16.12 26.07 -13.47
N ARG A 350 -16.23 25.82 -14.79
CA ARG A 350 -17.45 26.13 -15.56
C ARG A 350 -18.69 25.38 -15.07
N ARG A 351 -18.53 24.15 -14.59
CA ARG A 351 -19.62 23.29 -14.08
C ARG A 351 -19.91 23.48 -12.60
N ALA A 352 -19.18 24.36 -11.92
CA ALA A 352 -19.20 24.48 -10.47
C ALA A 352 -19.00 23.11 -9.77
N ASP A 353 -18.02 22.35 -10.25
CA ASP A 353 -17.64 21.01 -9.76
C ASP A 353 -16.32 21.05 -8.99
N PRO A 354 -16.29 21.53 -7.73
CA PRO A 354 -15.06 21.74 -6.98
C PRO A 354 -14.33 20.43 -6.60
N HIS A 355 -14.97 19.27 -6.79
CA HIS A 355 -14.45 17.97 -6.39
C HIS A 355 -14.15 17.03 -7.57
N GLY A 356 -14.35 17.47 -8.82
CA GLY A 356 -14.04 16.68 -10.01
C GLY A 356 -14.94 15.46 -10.19
N LYS A 357 -16.23 15.56 -9.83
CA LYS A 357 -17.19 14.45 -9.94
C LYS A 357 -17.82 14.33 -11.33
N GLN A 358 -17.79 15.39 -12.14
CA GLN A 358 -18.49 15.48 -13.42
C GLN A 358 -17.55 15.50 -14.63
N VAL A 359 -16.26 15.79 -14.45
CA VAL A 359 -15.29 15.87 -15.54
C VAL A 359 -14.10 14.97 -15.24
N LEU A 360 -13.89 13.96 -16.08
CA LEU A 360 -12.85 12.95 -15.88
C LEU A 360 -11.69 13.14 -16.88
N PRO A 361 -10.46 13.42 -16.42
CA PRO A 361 -9.28 13.32 -17.25
C PRO A 361 -8.88 11.84 -17.46
N VAL A 362 -8.58 11.49 -18.71
CA VAL A 362 -8.01 10.19 -19.09
C VAL A 362 -6.73 10.44 -19.88
N LEU A 363 -5.60 9.95 -19.38
CA LEU A 363 -4.29 10.14 -19.99
C LEU A 363 -3.72 8.80 -20.44
N VAL A 364 -3.30 8.72 -21.71
CA VAL A 364 -2.84 7.49 -22.35
C VAL A 364 -1.39 7.64 -22.80
N HIS A 365 -0.53 6.79 -22.28
CA HIS A 365 0.92 6.90 -22.35
C HIS A 365 1.55 5.71 -23.09
N GLY A 366 2.76 5.92 -23.61
CA GLY A 366 3.67 4.82 -23.95
C GLY A 366 4.60 4.53 -22.77
N ASP A 367 5.01 3.27 -22.57
CA ASP A 367 5.86 2.85 -21.45
C ASP A 367 7.19 3.62 -21.36
N ALA A 368 7.91 3.75 -22.49
CA ALA A 368 9.20 4.44 -22.53
C ALA A 368 9.06 5.93 -22.20
N ALA A 369 8.03 6.56 -22.75
CA ALA A 369 7.79 7.98 -22.56
C ALA A 369 7.28 8.28 -21.14
N PHE A 370 6.43 7.41 -20.59
CA PHE A 370 5.91 7.55 -19.24
C PHE A 370 7.03 7.57 -18.19
N ALA A 371 7.98 6.64 -18.32
CA ALA A 371 9.13 6.55 -17.42
C ALA A 371 10.21 7.62 -17.67
N GLY A 372 10.32 8.13 -18.89
CA GLY A 372 11.46 8.97 -19.31
C GLY A 372 11.21 10.48 -19.34
N GLN A 373 9.96 10.94 -19.47
CA GLN A 373 9.65 12.36 -19.61
C GLN A 373 9.32 13.00 -18.26
N GLY A 374 10.11 14.00 -17.85
CA GLY A 374 9.96 14.70 -16.57
C GLY A 374 8.62 15.43 -16.38
N VAL A 375 7.96 15.81 -17.48
CA VAL A 375 6.63 16.45 -17.42
C VAL A 375 5.57 15.57 -16.73
N ASN A 376 5.74 14.25 -16.75
CA ASN A 376 4.86 13.34 -16.00
C ASN A 376 5.00 13.54 -14.50
N GLN A 377 6.23 13.62 -14.00
CA GLN A 377 6.50 13.89 -12.59
C GLN A 377 5.91 15.26 -12.18
N GLU A 378 6.13 16.28 -13.01
CA GLU A 378 5.59 17.62 -12.78
C GLU A 378 4.06 17.60 -12.72
N THR A 379 3.40 16.91 -13.65
CA THR A 379 1.94 16.81 -13.70
C THR A 379 1.38 16.01 -12.52
N LEU A 380 1.99 14.88 -12.17
CA LEU A 380 1.59 14.07 -11.01
C LEU A 380 1.73 14.85 -9.70
N ALA A 381 2.79 15.67 -9.55
CA ALA A 381 2.96 16.52 -8.39
C ALA A 381 1.83 17.55 -8.20
N LEU A 382 1.09 17.88 -9.27
CA LEU A 382 -0.05 18.80 -9.23
C LEU A 382 -1.37 18.12 -8.82
N ALA A 383 -1.46 16.79 -8.87
CA ALA A 383 -2.70 16.01 -8.73
C ALA A 383 -3.52 16.34 -7.47
N GLN A 384 -2.87 16.68 -6.35
CA GLN A 384 -3.49 17.00 -5.07
C GLN A 384 -3.34 18.48 -4.67
N THR A 385 -2.81 19.33 -5.55
CA THR A 385 -2.63 20.76 -5.24
C THR A 385 -3.94 21.53 -5.46
N ARG A 386 -4.29 22.44 -4.55
CA ARG A 386 -5.57 23.17 -4.58
C ARG A 386 -5.88 23.87 -5.92
N GLY A 387 -4.85 24.37 -6.59
CA GLY A 387 -4.99 25.18 -7.80
C GLY A 387 -5.10 24.35 -9.09
N TYR A 388 -4.69 23.09 -9.05
CA TYR A 388 -4.55 22.27 -10.26
C TYR A 388 -5.24 20.91 -10.16
N SER A 389 -5.59 20.45 -8.96
CA SER A 389 -6.28 19.17 -8.78
C SER A 389 -7.58 19.11 -9.59
N THR A 390 -7.80 17.94 -10.19
CA THR A 390 -8.94 17.59 -11.02
C THR A 390 -9.83 16.50 -10.40
N GLY A 391 -9.59 16.15 -9.12
CA GLY A 391 -10.30 15.07 -8.44
C GLY A 391 -9.70 13.67 -8.68
N GLY A 392 -8.67 13.58 -9.53
CA GLY A 392 -7.98 12.35 -9.89
C GLY A 392 -8.04 12.09 -11.39
N THR A 393 -7.03 11.39 -11.90
CA THR A 393 -6.86 11.11 -13.33
C THR A 393 -6.72 9.61 -13.55
N VAL A 394 -7.39 9.08 -14.56
CA VAL A 394 -7.16 7.69 -14.98
C VAL A 394 -6.01 7.66 -15.98
N HIS A 395 -4.91 7.05 -15.58
CA HIS A 395 -3.73 6.86 -16.42
C HIS A 395 -3.73 5.45 -17.02
N ILE A 396 -3.65 5.35 -18.34
CA ILE A 396 -3.55 4.08 -19.08
C ILE A 396 -2.21 4.04 -19.79
N ILE A 397 -1.36 3.09 -19.44
CA ILE A 397 -0.05 2.93 -20.07
C ILE A 397 -0.13 1.76 -21.04
N ILE A 398 0.00 2.02 -22.34
CA ILE A 398 0.12 0.98 -23.36
C ILE A 398 1.55 0.46 -23.33
N ASN A 399 1.81 -0.49 -22.43
CA ASN A 399 3.12 -1.10 -22.24
C ASN A 399 3.35 -2.23 -23.25
N ASN A 400 3.79 -1.87 -24.43
CA ASN A 400 4.19 -2.79 -25.50
C ASN A 400 5.64 -3.32 -25.33
N GLN A 401 6.30 -3.00 -24.21
CA GLN A 401 7.65 -3.45 -23.86
C GLN A 401 8.74 -3.01 -24.86
N ILE A 402 8.51 -1.92 -25.60
CA ILE A 402 9.47 -1.38 -26.56
C ILE A 402 9.26 0.12 -26.83
N GLY A 403 10.34 0.89 -26.65
CA GLY A 403 10.43 2.29 -27.05
C GLY A 403 11.11 2.44 -28.41
N PHE A 404 10.34 2.43 -29.49
CA PHE A 404 10.87 2.47 -30.86
C PHE A 404 11.85 1.31 -31.15
N THR A 405 13.16 1.51 -30.98
CA THR A 405 14.21 0.49 -31.14
C THR A 405 14.80 0.03 -29.81
N THR A 406 14.47 0.69 -28.70
CA THR A 406 15.01 0.40 -27.38
C THR A 406 14.05 -0.53 -26.65
N SER A 407 14.47 -1.77 -26.41
CA SER A 407 13.66 -2.79 -25.71
C SER A 407 14.29 -3.32 -24.44
N ASP A 408 15.59 -3.11 -24.22
CA ASP A 408 16.22 -3.50 -22.96
C ASP A 408 15.75 -2.55 -21.86
N PRO A 409 15.07 -3.04 -20.80
CA PRO A 409 14.58 -2.17 -19.74
C PRO A 409 15.68 -1.32 -19.09
N ARG A 410 16.94 -1.80 -19.07
CA ARG A 410 18.09 -1.10 -18.48
C ARG A 410 18.47 0.17 -19.26
N ASP A 411 18.09 0.26 -20.53
CA ASP A 411 18.31 1.44 -21.38
C ASP A 411 17.12 2.41 -21.32
N MET A 412 15.95 1.95 -20.86
CA MET A 412 14.70 2.73 -20.84
C MET A 412 14.41 3.34 -19.47
N ARG A 413 14.76 2.65 -18.38
CA ARG A 413 14.41 3.03 -17.01
C ARG A 413 15.33 2.38 -15.97
N SER A 414 15.33 2.93 -14.76
CA SER A 414 16.08 2.39 -13.60
C SER A 414 15.19 1.68 -12.57
N THR A 415 13.92 1.45 -12.92
CA THR A 415 12.89 0.87 -12.05
C THR A 415 12.34 -0.41 -12.66
N LEU A 416 11.59 -1.20 -11.89
CA LEU A 416 11.05 -2.48 -12.38
C LEU A 416 9.94 -2.22 -13.42
N TYR A 417 8.97 -1.38 -13.06
CA TYR A 417 7.87 -0.99 -13.93
C TYR A 417 8.06 0.42 -14.46
N CYS A 418 7.58 0.66 -15.68
CA CYS A 418 7.51 2.02 -16.25
C CYS A 418 6.60 2.93 -15.42
N THR A 419 5.65 2.36 -14.67
CA THR A 419 4.69 3.08 -13.83
C THR A 419 5.21 3.47 -12.45
N ASP A 420 6.44 3.07 -12.07
CA ASP A 420 6.94 3.28 -10.70
C ASP A 420 6.97 4.76 -10.27
N ILE A 421 6.97 5.70 -11.22
CA ILE A 421 6.86 7.14 -10.96
C ILE A 421 5.58 7.53 -10.21
N VAL A 422 4.44 6.83 -10.40
CA VAL A 422 3.18 7.20 -9.74
C VAL A 422 3.16 6.90 -8.24
N LYS A 423 4.11 6.08 -7.78
CA LYS A 423 4.31 5.80 -6.34
C LYS A 423 4.64 7.07 -5.56
N MET A 424 5.17 8.12 -6.22
CA MET A 424 5.43 9.41 -5.58
C MET A 424 4.17 10.10 -5.03
N ILE A 425 2.99 9.79 -5.59
CA ILE A 425 1.69 10.28 -5.12
C ILE A 425 0.84 9.15 -4.51
N GLU A 426 1.46 8.01 -4.21
CA GLU A 426 0.79 6.83 -3.63
C GLU A 426 -0.38 6.29 -4.47
N SER A 427 -0.42 6.57 -5.78
CA SER A 427 -1.51 6.12 -6.66
C SER A 427 -1.40 4.62 -6.92
N PRO A 428 -2.45 3.80 -6.70
CA PRO A 428 -2.42 2.36 -6.95
C PRO A 428 -2.16 2.05 -8.43
N VAL A 429 -1.54 0.90 -8.70
CA VAL A 429 -1.24 0.42 -10.06
C VAL A 429 -1.83 -0.96 -10.27
N LEU A 430 -2.53 -1.14 -11.39
CA LEU A 430 -3.00 -2.43 -11.89
C LEU A 430 -2.23 -2.76 -13.16
N HIS A 431 -1.33 -3.74 -13.08
CA HIS A 431 -0.69 -4.34 -14.24
C HIS A 431 -1.60 -5.44 -14.76
N VAL A 432 -1.97 -5.39 -16.04
CA VAL A 432 -2.92 -6.34 -16.61
C VAL A 432 -2.37 -6.91 -17.90
N ASN A 433 -2.50 -8.23 -18.07
CA ASN A 433 -2.11 -8.91 -19.29
C ASN A 433 -3.04 -8.50 -20.45
N GLY A 434 -2.47 -7.94 -21.51
CA GLY A 434 -3.22 -7.47 -22.68
C GLY A 434 -3.97 -8.56 -23.45
N ASP A 435 -3.56 -9.83 -23.33
CA ASP A 435 -4.20 -11.00 -23.94
C ASP A 435 -5.42 -11.52 -23.14
N ASP A 436 -5.65 -11.00 -21.92
CA ASP A 436 -6.84 -11.28 -21.13
C ASP A 436 -7.77 -10.06 -21.12
N PRO A 437 -8.61 -9.88 -22.16
CA PRO A 437 -9.47 -8.71 -22.26
C PRO A 437 -10.58 -8.66 -21.20
N GLU A 438 -10.94 -9.80 -20.58
CA GLU A 438 -11.87 -9.80 -19.45
C GLU A 438 -11.19 -9.22 -18.20
N ALA A 439 -9.93 -9.56 -17.94
CA ALA A 439 -9.16 -8.94 -16.86
C ALA A 439 -8.92 -7.45 -17.10
N VAL A 440 -8.65 -7.04 -18.35
CA VAL A 440 -8.50 -5.62 -18.72
C VAL A 440 -9.78 -4.83 -18.42
N VAL A 441 -10.94 -5.39 -18.78
CA VAL A 441 -12.24 -4.77 -18.50
C VAL A 441 -12.63 -4.83 -17.02
N LEU A 442 -12.13 -5.80 -16.25
CA LEU A 442 -12.32 -5.83 -14.79
C LEU A 442 -11.51 -4.74 -14.08
N ALA A 443 -10.34 -4.37 -14.62
CA ALA A 443 -9.46 -3.37 -14.04
C ALA A 443 -9.95 -1.93 -14.27
N MET A 444 -10.81 -1.71 -15.26
CA MET A 444 -11.51 -0.45 -15.53
C MET A 444 -12.81 -0.37 -14.73
#